data_AF-A0A348UPK6-F1
#
_entry.id   AF-A0A348UPK6-F1
#
_cell.length_a   1.000
_cell.length_b   1.000
_cell.length_c   1.000
_cell.angle_alpha   90.00
_cell.angle_beta   90.00
_cell.angle_gamma   90.00
#
_symmetry.space_group_name_H-M   'P 1'
#
loop_
_entity.id
_entity.type
_entity.pdbx_description
1 polymer ?
#
loop_
_entity_poly.entity_id
_entity_poly.type
_entity_poly.pdbx_seq_one_letter_code
_entity_poly.pdbx_strand_id
1 'polypeptide(L)' 'TQCLVQRKAKNYRVLVENALNPGVYAKDLILYLIGQIGTAGATGHTIEYMGPAIRALSMEARMT' A
#
# COMPACT_ATOMS: atom_id res chain seq x y z
N THR A 1 13.28 -7.19 29.32
CA THR A 1 12.45 -6.03 28.90
C THR A 1 11.42 -6.37 27.84
N GLN A 2 11.41 -7.55 27.20
CA GLN A 2 10.44 -7.90 26.14
C GLN A 2 10.36 -6.83 25.02
N CYS A 3 11.52 -6.30 24.62
CA CYS A 3 11.62 -5.28 23.57
C CYS A 3 12.39 -5.83 22.36
N LEU A 4 12.01 -5.36 21.16
CA LEU A 4 12.72 -5.60 19.92
C LEU A 4 13.42 -4.31 19.45
N VAL A 5 14.70 -4.40 19.10
CA VAL A 5 15.42 -3.28 18.51
C VAL A 5 15.04 -3.17 17.04
N GLN A 6 14.49 -2.02 16.64
CA GLN A 6 14.12 -1.74 15.25
C GLN A 6 14.72 -0.42 14.80
N ARG A 7 15.14 -0.36 13.53
CA ARG A 7 15.50 0.91 12.88
C ARG A 7 14.22 1.53 12.34
N LYS A 8 14.04 2.83 12.59
CA LYS A 8 12.87 3.57 12.10
C LYS A 8 12.90 3.60 10.56
N ALA A 9 11.88 3.03 9.93
CA ALA A 9 11.65 3.13 8.50
C ALA A 9 11.19 4.55 8.11
N LYS A 10 11.46 4.97 6.88
CA LYS A 10 10.90 6.20 6.32
C LYS A 10 9.46 5.97 5.83
N ASN A 11 8.67 7.02 5.73
CA ASN A 11 7.31 6.89 5.18
C ASN A 11 7.33 6.97 3.66
N TYR A 12 6.56 6.10 3.00
CA TYR A 12 6.29 6.16 1.58
C TYR A 12 4.78 6.27 1.36
N ARG A 13 4.31 7.45 0.97
CA ARG A 13 2.88 7.69 0.78
C ARG A 13 2.42 7.24 -0.61
N VAL A 14 1.46 6.33 -0.66
CA VAL A 14 0.74 5.94 -1.87
C VAL A 14 -0.66 6.55 -1.80
N LEU A 15 -0.90 7.57 -2.61
CA LEU A 15 -2.21 8.21 -2.73
C LEU A 15 -2.93 7.66 -3.97
N VAL A 16 -4.06 6.99 -3.73
CA VAL A 16 -4.94 6.51 -4.80
C VAL A 16 -6.13 7.44 -4.92
N GLU A 17 -6.07 8.30 -5.93
CA GLU A 17 -7.14 9.24 -6.24
C GLU A 17 -8.28 8.55 -6.98
N ASN A 18 -9.50 9.09 -6.83
CA ASN A 18 -10.74 8.56 -7.42
C ASN A 18 -11.13 7.15 -6.94
N ALA A 19 -12.25 6.64 -7.46
CA ALA A 19 -12.71 5.28 -7.21
C ALA A 19 -12.09 4.31 -8.22
N LEU A 20 -12.03 3.01 -7.85
CA LEU A 20 -11.63 1.97 -8.79
C LEU A 20 -12.70 1.80 -9.87
N ASN A 21 -12.26 1.58 -11.12
CA ASN A 21 -13.16 1.27 -12.22
C ASN A 21 -13.85 -0.08 -11.99
N PRO A 22 -15.04 -0.32 -12.59
CA PRO A 22 -15.70 -1.61 -12.52
C PRO A 22 -14.77 -2.76 -12.97
N GLY A 23 -14.71 -3.82 -12.17
CA GLY A 23 -13.84 -4.97 -12.43
C GLY A 23 -12.38 -4.81 -12.00
N VAL A 24 -12.00 -3.66 -11.43
CA VAL A 24 -10.67 -3.43 -10.84
C VAL A 24 -10.74 -3.56 -9.32
N TYR A 25 -9.85 -4.37 -8.74
CA TYR A 25 -9.84 -4.71 -7.32
C TYR A 25 -8.52 -4.36 -6.65
N ALA A 26 -8.44 -4.61 -5.33
CA ALA A 26 -7.25 -4.33 -4.53
C ALA A 26 -5.98 -5.01 -5.07
N LYS A 27 -6.13 -6.24 -5.61
CA LYS A 27 -5.00 -6.98 -6.19
C LYS A 27 -4.41 -6.26 -7.41
N ASP A 28 -5.27 -5.75 -8.28
CA ASP A 28 -4.83 -5.02 -9.48
C ASP A 28 -4.09 -3.74 -9.10
N LEU A 29 -4.59 -3.03 -8.08
CA LEU A 29 -3.96 -1.83 -7.54
C LEU A 29 -2.54 -2.13 -7.03
N ILE A 30 -2.38 -3.15 -6.16
CA ILE A 30 -1.07 -3.45 -5.57
C ILE A 30 -0.08 -3.99 -6.61
N LEU A 31 -0.55 -4.81 -7.56
CA LEU A 31 0.30 -5.30 -8.65
C LEU A 31 0.73 -4.18 -9.59
N TYR A 32 -0.17 -3.23 -9.89
CA TYR A 32 0.17 -2.03 -10.64
C TYR A 32 1.24 -1.21 -9.91
N LEU A 33 1.05 -0.95 -8.60
CA LEU A 33 2.04 -0.22 -7.79
C LEU A 33 3.40 -0.91 -7.80
N ILE A 34 3.46 -2.22 -7.56
CA ILE A 34 4.70 -3.00 -7.59
C ILE A 34 5.38 -2.89 -8.96
N GLY A 35 4.61 -2.94 -10.05
CA GLY A 35 5.11 -2.72 -11.40
C GLY A 35 5.72 -1.33 -11.62
N GLN A 36 5.18 -0.30 -10.95
CA GLN A 36 5.70 1.07 -11.03
C GLN A 36 6.97 1.29 -10.22
N ILE A 37 7.01 0.80 -8.97
CA ILE A 37 8.14 1.05 -8.06
C ILE A 37 9.24 -0.02 -8.16
N GLY A 38 8.95 -1.17 -8.76
CA GLY A 38 9.86 -2.31 -8.83
C GLY A 38 10.02 -3.04 -7.49
N THR A 39 10.74 -4.16 -7.50
CA THR A 39 10.87 -5.05 -6.34
C THR A 39 11.59 -4.43 -5.14
N ALA A 40 12.43 -3.43 -5.37
CA ALA A 40 13.18 -2.71 -4.33
C ALA A 40 12.70 -1.26 -4.09
N GLY A 41 11.62 -0.83 -4.74
CA GLY A 41 11.20 0.58 -4.76
C GLY A 41 10.85 1.20 -3.41
N ALA A 42 10.49 0.38 -2.43
CA ALA A 42 10.15 0.80 -1.07
C ALA A 42 11.08 0.25 0.01
N THR A 43 12.29 -0.22 -0.34
CA THR A 43 13.25 -0.73 0.65
C THR A 43 13.54 0.31 1.73
N GLY A 44 13.46 -0.09 3.00
CA GLY A 44 13.68 0.79 4.15
C GLY A 44 12.51 1.75 4.45
N HIS A 45 11.35 1.55 3.81
CA HIS A 45 10.15 2.36 4.02
C HIS A 45 8.97 1.55 4.55
N THR A 46 8.11 2.22 5.29
CA THR A 46 6.73 1.78 5.53
C THR A 46 5.85 2.43 4.46
N ILE A 47 5.12 1.63 3.70
CA ILE A 47 4.17 2.14 2.71
C ILE A 47 2.85 2.48 3.41
N GLU A 48 2.37 3.70 3.19
CA GLU A 48 1.11 4.20 3.73
C GLU A 48 0.11 4.43 2.57
N TYR A 49 -0.91 3.59 2.50
CA TYR A 49 -1.97 3.68 1.49
C TYR A 49 -3.05 4.67 1.92
N MET A 50 -3.35 5.63 1.05
CA MET A 50 -4.29 6.71 1.31
C MET A 50 -5.20 6.93 0.10
N GLY A 51 -6.36 7.55 0.35
CA GLY A 51 -7.27 8.00 -0.71
C GLY A 51 -8.65 7.35 -0.69
N PRO A 52 -9.59 7.90 -1.48
CA PRO A 52 -10.98 7.42 -1.53
C PRO A 52 -11.10 5.94 -1.92
N ALA A 53 -10.34 5.48 -2.93
CA ALA A 53 -10.33 4.06 -3.32
C ALA A 53 -9.95 3.15 -2.15
N ILE A 54 -8.87 3.46 -1.42
CA ILE A 54 -8.41 2.66 -0.27
C ILE A 54 -9.46 2.63 0.85
N ARG A 55 -10.12 3.77 1.12
CA ARG A 55 -11.18 3.86 2.13
C ARG A 55 -12.42 3.05 1.76
N ALA A 56 -12.74 2.95 0.46
CA ALA A 56 -13.87 2.17 -0.04
C ALA A 56 -13.65 0.65 0.02
N LEU A 57 -12.39 0.19 0.12
CA LEU A 57 -12.09 -1.23 0.28
C LEU A 57 -12.53 -1.77 1.64
N SER A 58 -13.04 -3.01 1.64
CA SER A 58 -13.28 -3.79 2.86
C SER A 58 -11.96 -4.06 3.59
N MET A 59 -12.04 -4.42 4.88
CA MET A 59 -10.84 -4.78 5.64
C MET A 59 -10.11 -5.99 5.05
N GLU A 60 -10.85 -6.97 4.54
CA GLU A 60 -10.28 -8.13 3.84
C GLU A 60 -9.52 -7.72 2.58
N ALA A 61 -10.11 -6.85 1.76
CA ALA A 61 -9.48 -6.37 0.54
C ALA A 61 -8.21 -5.55 0.82
N ARG A 62 -8.09 -4.92 2.00
CA ARG A 62 -6.86 -4.21 2.42
C ARG A 62 -5.71 -5.14 2.83
N MET A 63 -5.98 -6.43 3.04
CA MET A 63 -4.97 -7.43 3.42
C MET A 63 -4.44 -8.22 2.21
N THR A 64 -4.96 -7.97 1.00
CA THR A 64 -4.62 -8.67 -0.26
C THR A 64 -3.46 -8.00 -1.01
#